data_AF-A0A2V6V2R3-F1
#
_entry.id   AF-A0A2V6V2R3-F1
#
_cell.length_a   1.000
_cell.length_b   1.000
_cell.length_c   1.000
_cell.angle_alpha   90.00
_cell.angle_beta   90.00
_cell.angle_gamma   90.00
#
_symmetry.space_group_name_H-M   'P 1'
#
loop_
_entity.id
_entity.type
_entity.pdbx_description
1 polymer ?
#
loop_
_entity_poly.entity_id
_entity_poly.type
_entity_poly.pdbx_seq_one_letter_code
_entity_poly.pdbx_strand_id
1 'polypeptide(L)' 'QAHLPFMRHWRHVSYKESAGHIKEIGAQNFVLGTDLGQTGNPSQPDGYAMLVSGLMAEGIGREQIITMGREVPGKLLMG' A
#
# COMPACT_ATOMS: atom_id res chain seq x y z
N GLN A 1 9.47 -5.44 -12.81
CA GLN A 1 9.15 -4.15 -13.48
C GLN A 1 7.79 -4.28 -14.14
N ALA A 2 7.01 -3.20 -14.26
CA ALA A 2 5.65 -3.27 -14.84
C ALA A 2 5.66 -3.81 -16.28
N HIS A 3 4.74 -4.72 -16.59
CA HIS A 3 4.71 -5.44 -17.86
C HIS A 3 4.43 -4.50 -19.03
N LEU A 4 3.43 -3.62 -18.92
CA LEU A 4 2.99 -2.74 -20.00
C LEU A 4 3.87 -1.48 -20.09
N PRO A 5 4.35 -1.07 -21.29
CA PRO A 5 5.26 0.07 -21.45
C PRO A 5 4.72 1.39 -20.88
N PHE A 6 3.43 1.69 -21.08
CA PHE A 6 2.83 2.95 -20.60
C PHE A 6 2.82 3.04 -19.06
N MET A 7 2.85 1.92 -18.34
CA MET A 7 2.92 1.89 -16.88
C MET A 7 4.31 2.24 -16.35
N ARG A 8 5.33 2.31 -17.21
CA ARG A 8 6.73 2.59 -16.83
C ARG A 8 7.06 4.08 -16.81
N HIS A 9 6.13 4.96 -17.21
CA HIS A 9 6.33 6.41 -17.23
C HIS A 9 6.33 7.04 -15.83
N TRP A 10 5.72 6.37 -14.85
CA TRP A 10 5.66 6.86 -13.48
C TRP A 10 6.95 6.50 -12.75
N ARG A 11 7.44 7.42 -11.91
CA ARG A 11 8.55 7.13 -11.00
C ARG A 11 8.16 5.96 -10.09
N HIS A 12 9.04 4.97 -10.00
CA HIS A 12 8.84 3.87 -9.06
C HIS A 12 9.09 4.37 -7.62
N VAL A 13 8.03 4.36 -6.80
CA VAL A 13 8.11 4.64 -5.36
C VAL A 13 8.39 3.32 -4.66
N SER A 14 9.48 3.27 -3.89
CA SER A 14 9.88 2.06 -3.17
C SER A 14 9.11 1.89 -1.86
N TYR A 15 9.04 0.66 -1.33
CA TYR A 15 8.47 0.43 0.00
C TYR A 15 9.19 1.23 1.09
N LYS A 16 10.51 1.37 0.99
CA LYS A 16 11.30 2.18 1.93
C LYS A 16 10.87 3.64 1.95
N GLU A 17 10.63 4.22 0.77
CA GLU A 17 10.14 5.59 0.63
C GLU A 17 8.72 5.74 1.22
N SER A 18 7.80 4.84 0.86
CA SER A 18 6.46 4.82 1.43
C SER A 18 6.46 4.65 2.95
N ALA A 19 7.27 3.75 3.48
CA ALA A 19 7.42 3.53 4.91
C ALA A 19 8.02 4.74 5.62
N GLY A 20 8.94 5.47 4.98
CA GLY A 20 9.46 6.75 5.47
C GLY A 20 8.34 7.77 5.68
N HIS A 21 7.49 7.96 4.67
CA HIS A 21 6.35 8.88 4.77
C HIS A 21 5.33 8.45 5.85
N ILE A 22 5.06 7.15 5.97
CA ILE A 22 4.16 6.63 7.01
C ILE A 22 4.72 6.91 8.41
N LYS A 23 6.03 6.75 8.61
CA LYS A 23 6.68 7.04 9.90
C LYS A 23 6.70 8.52 10.23
N GLU A 24 6.88 9.37 9.23
CA GLU A 24 6.92 10.83 9.38
C GLU A 24 5.54 11.43 9.69
N ILE A 25 4.50 10.99 8.96
CA ILE A 25 3.16 11.60 9.02
C ILE A 25 2.23 10.85 9.97
N GLY A 26 2.46 9.55 10.20
CA GLY A 26 1.65 8.68 11.04
C GLY A 26 0.57 7.91 10.27
N ALA A 27 0.40 6.63 10.63
CA ALA A 27 -0.46 5.66 9.94
C ALA A 27 -1.95 6.05 9.90
N GLN A 28 -2.43 6.83 10.86
CA GLN A 28 -3.82 7.31 10.92
C GLN A 28 -4.21 8.25 9.76
N ASN A 29 -3.22 8.72 8.99
CA ASN A 29 -3.41 9.64 7.87
C ASN A 29 -3.32 8.94 6.49
N PHE A 30 -3.26 7.61 6.46
CA PHE A 30 -3.10 6.84 5.23
C PHE A 30 -4.20 5.80 5.05
N VAL A 31 -4.46 5.46 3.78
CA VAL A 31 -5.25 4.31 3.34
C VAL A 31 -4.37 3.44 2.44
N LEU A 32 -4.52 2.13 2.51
CA LEU A 32 -3.82 1.19 1.62
C LEU A 32 -4.64 0.88 0.37
N GLY A 33 -4.03 1.06 -0.80
CA GLY A 33 -4.61 0.70 -2.10
C GLY A 33 -3.52 0.31 -3.09
N THR A 34 -3.74 -0.78 -3.82
CA THR A 34 -2.75 -1.34 -4.76
C THR A 34 -3.05 -1.01 -6.21
N ASP A 35 -4.33 -0.73 -6.54
CA ASP A 35 -4.83 -0.61 -7.91
C ASP A 35 -4.46 -1.83 -8.79
N LEU A 36 -4.42 -3.03 -8.20
CA LEU A 36 -4.13 -4.30 -8.88
C LEU A 36 -5.42 -5.08 -9.24
N GLY A 37 -5.31 -6.32 -9.71
CA GLY A 37 -6.46 -7.17 -10.08
C GLY A 37 -7.08 -6.92 -11.46
N GLN A 38 -6.57 -5.97 -12.23
CA GLN A 38 -6.85 -5.88 -13.66
C GLN A 38 -6.04 -6.91 -14.46
N THR A 39 -6.50 -7.23 -15.67
CA THR A 39 -5.85 -8.19 -16.56
C THR A 39 -4.36 -7.88 -16.73
N GLY A 40 -3.51 -8.88 -16.49
CA GLY A 40 -2.05 -8.76 -16.62
C GLY A 40 -1.32 -8.32 -15.35
N ASN A 41 -2.04 -8.01 -14.26
CA ASN A 41 -1.48 -7.72 -12.94
C ASN A 41 -1.77 -8.85 -11.94
N PRO A 42 -1.04 -8.90 -10.79
CA PRO A 42 -1.38 -9.81 -9.70
C PRO A 42 -2.85 -9.67 -9.28
N SER A 43 -3.41 -10.77 -8.74
CA SER A 43 -4.75 -10.72 -8.16
C SER A 43 -4.81 -9.68 -7.03
N GLN A 44 -6.01 -9.20 -6.71
CA GLN A 44 -6.20 -8.26 -5.60
C GLN A 44 -5.61 -8.79 -4.28
N PRO A 45 -5.93 -10.02 -3.82
CA PRO A 45 -5.32 -10.59 -2.62
C PRO A 45 -3.79 -10.68 -2.67
N ASP A 46 -3.22 -11.13 -3.79
CA ASP A 46 -1.76 -11.31 -3.91
C ASP A 46 -1.05 -9.96 -3.89
N GLY A 47 -1.55 -8.99 -4.65
CA GLY A 47 -1.02 -7.64 -4.70
C GLY A 47 -1.07 -6.94 -3.34
N TYR A 48 -2.16 -7.13 -2.59
CA TYR A 48 -2.28 -6.57 -1.24
C TYR A 48 -1.31 -7.23 -0.26
N ALA A 49 -1.15 -8.56 -0.34
CA ALA A 49 -0.17 -9.29 0.48
C ALA A 49 1.28 -8.84 0.20
N MET A 50 1.62 -8.57 -1.07
CA MET A 50 2.92 -8.00 -1.45
C MET A 50 3.16 -6.62 -0.83
N LEU A 51 2.17 -5.72 -0.92
CA LEU A 51 2.26 -4.37 -0.34
C LEU A 51 2.45 -4.43 1.19
N VAL A 52 1.62 -5.21 1.89
CA VAL A 52 1.71 -5.36 3.35
C VAL A 52 3.06 -5.93 3.76
N SER A 53 3.51 -7.00 3.09
CA SER A 53 4.81 -7.64 3.40
C SER A 53 5.98 -6.69 3.15
N GLY A 54 5.94 -5.92 2.06
CA GLY A 54 6.95 -4.92 1.74
C GLY A 54 7.04 -3.80 2.78
N LEU A 55 5.90 -3.25 3.21
CA LEU A 55 5.88 -2.22 4.26
C LEU A 55 6.33 -2.78 5.61
N MET A 56 5.93 -4.00 5.97
CA MET A 56 6.36 -4.65 7.20
C MET A 56 7.87 -4.93 7.22
N ALA A 57 8.46 -5.31 6.09
CA ALA A 57 9.91 -5.48 5.96
C ALA A 57 10.68 -4.17 6.19
N GLU A 58 10.06 -3.02 5.90
CA GLU A 58 10.60 -1.69 6.16
C GLU A 58 10.27 -1.16 7.58
N GLY A 59 9.70 -2.02 8.44
CA GLY A 59 9.44 -1.72 9.86
C GLY A 59 8.11 -1.04 10.14
N ILE A 60 7.13 -1.10 9.23
CA ILE A 60 5.75 -0.71 9.56
C ILE A 60 5.09 -1.85 10.35
N GLY A 61 4.59 -1.53 11.55
CA GLY A 61 4.01 -2.52 12.45
C GLY A 61 2.65 -3.04 11.97
N ARG A 62 2.29 -4.26 12.42
CA ARG A 62 0.99 -4.88 12.11
C ARG A 62 -0.20 -4.00 12.50
N GLU A 63 -0.14 -3.33 13.65
CA GLU A 63 -1.21 -2.43 14.11
C GLU A 63 -1.36 -1.20 13.21
N GLN A 64 -0.25 -0.67 12.67
CA GLN A 64 -0.28 0.41 11.69
C GLN A 64 -0.90 -0.05 10.37
N ILE A 65 -0.59 -1.27 9.92
CA ILE A 65 -1.25 -1.87 8.74
C ILE A 65 -2.76 -1.99 8.97
N ILE A 66 -3.20 -2.45 10.14
CA ILE A 66 -4.63 -2.53 10.48
C ILE A 66 -5.27 -1.14 10.49
N THR A 67 -4.57 -0.15 11.06
CA THR A 67 -5.03 1.23 11.09
C THR A 67 -5.29 1.74 9.67
N MET A 68 -4.31 1.62 8.76
CA MET A 68 -4.41 2.12 7.39
C MET A 68 -5.35 1.28 6.50
N GLY A 69 -5.39 -0.03 6.70
CA GLY A 69 -6.11 -0.96 5.82
C GLY A 69 -7.57 -1.21 6.24
N ARG A 70 -7.92 -0.95 7.50
CA ARG A 70 -9.25 -1.25 8.05
C ARG A 70 -9.85 -0.08 8.82
N GLU A 71 -9.14 0.46 9.80
CA GLU A 71 -9.75 1.41 10.75
C GLU A 71 -9.98 2.79 10.13
N VAL A 72 -8.99 3.33 9.40
CA VAL A 72 -9.12 4.62 8.71
C VAL A 72 -10.20 4.55 7.62
N PRO A 73 -10.20 3.57 6.70
CA PRO A 73 -11.30 3.41 5.74
C PRO A 73 -12.65 3.21 6.43
N GLY A 74 -12.71 2.42 7.50
CA GLY A 74 -13.93 2.18 8.26
C GLY A 74 -14.56 3.46 8.79
N LYS A 75 -13.75 4.33 9.42
CA LYS A 75 -14.19 5.64 9.92
C LYS A 75 -14.62 6.57 8.78
N LEU A 76 -13.88 6.60 7.67
CA LEU A 76 -14.20 7.45 6.52
C LEU A 76 -15.52 7.07 5.86
N LEU A 77 -15.86 5.78 5.86
CA LEU A 77 -17.06 5.27 5.20
C LEU A 77 -18.28 5.15 6.11
N MET A 78 -18.09 4.92 7.42
CA MET A 78 -19.19 4.57 8.33
C MET A 78 -19.43 5.57 9.47
N GLY A 79 -18.59 6.58 9.66
CA GLY A 79 -18.72 7.58 10.74
C GLY A 79 -18.40 7.01 12.11
#